data_AF-A0A849BXP6-F1
#
_entry.id   AF-A0A849BXP6-F1
#
_cell.length_a   1.000
_cell.length_b   1.000
_cell.length_c   1.000
_cell.angle_alpha   90.00
_cell.angle_beta   90.00
_cell.angle_gamma   90.00
#
_symmetry.space_group_name_H-M   'P 1'
#
loop_
_entity.id
_entity.type
_entity.pdbx_description
1 polymer ?
#
loop_
_entity_poly.entity_id
_entity_poly.type
_entity_poly.pdbx_seq_one_letter_code
_entity_poly.pdbx_strand_id
1 'polypeptide(L)'
;MRWSVTVRAGGRDADLLLDADPGQTLAELLPPLLARVRGAQGAEVHPAFAARTPLWVDGASVDAARTLREAGVRPGSVLSLDPPDRPAAPPTGVAELRVVGGHGAGRVHRLPLGTTLVGCGATGLSLPDLQLPADALAVTVAPDGVVRVREVPGLGAVLADEPLERAPAEVEPAPRRGRRRRRRAAAAEAA
;
A
#
# COMPACT_ATOMS: atom_id res chain seq x y z
N MET A 1 5.97 -2.37 -11.87
CA MET A 1 4.94 -1.40 -11.42
C MET A 1 4.98 -1.34 -9.90
N ARG A 2 4.54 -0.24 -9.29
CA ARG A 2 4.53 -0.11 -7.82
C ARG A 2 3.11 -0.25 -7.28
N TRP A 3 2.89 -1.24 -6.43
CA TRP A 3 1.60 -1.63 -5.87
C TRP A 3 1.61 -1.39 -4.37
N SER A 4 0.61 -0.69 -3.84
CA SER A 4 0.29 -0.77 -2.41
C SER A 4 -0.49 -2.06 -2.19
N VAL A 5 -0.22 -2.85 -1.14
CA VAL A 5 -1.05 -4.00 -0.74
C VAL A 5 -1.03 -4.14 0.78
N THR A 6 -2.09 -4.66 1.36
CA THR A 6 -2.12 -5.07 2.77
C THR A 6 -1.88 -6.57 2.83
N VAL A 7 -0.89 -7.02 3.58
CA VAL A 7 -0.58 -8.45 3.72
C VAL A 7 -0.95 -8.94 5.11
N ARG A 8 -1.71 -10.04 5.17
CA ARG A 8 -2.19 -10.64 6.41
C ARG A 8 -1.65 -12.04 6.60
N ALA A 9 -1.06 -12.31 7.75
CA ALA A 9 -0.66 -13.66 8.14
C ALA A 9 -0.58 -13.81 9.67
N GLY A 10 -1.10 -14.91 10.22
CA GLY A 10 -0.99 -15.28 11.63
C GLY A 10 -1.55 -14.21 12.58
N GLY A 11 -2.64 -13.54 12.19
CA GLY A 11 -3.24 -12.43 12.94
C GLY A 11 -2.44 -11.12 12.89
N ARG A 12 -1.43 -11.02 12.02
CA ARG A 12 -0.66 -9.79 11.79
C ARG A 12 -1.00 -9.22 10.42
N ASP A 13 -1.11 -7.89 10.39
CA ASP A 13 -1.31 -7.11 9.18
C ASP A 13 -0.07 -6.23 8.94
N ALA A 14 0.36 -6.14 7.68
CA ALA A 14 1.39 -5.20 7.25
C ALA A 14 1.06 -4.61 5.88
N ASP A 15 1.03 -3.28 5.80
CA ASP A 15 0.90 -2.58 4.53
C ASP A 15 2.25 -2.42 3.86
N LEU A 16 2.33 -2.86 2.59
CA LEU A 16 3.57 -2.98 1.84
C LEU A 16 3.47 -2.29 0.48
N LEU A 17 4.59 -1.71 0.09
CA LEU A 17 4.82 -1.20 -1.26
C LEU A 17 5.64 -2.23 -2.05
N LEU A 18 4.99 -2.88 -3.01
CA LEU A 18 5.61 -3.90 -3.86
C LEU A 18 6.01 -3.30 -5.21
N ASP A 19 7.29 -3.38 -5.54
CA ASP A 19 7.76 -3.15 -6.89
C ASP A 19 7.74 -4.48 -7.67
N ALA A 20 6.66 -4.70 -8.42
CA ALA A 20 6.38 -5.95 -9.10
C ALA A 20 5.82 -5.72 -10.52
N ASP A 21 6.16 -6.60 -11.46
CA ASP A 21 5.56 -6.58 -12.79
C ASP A 21 4.15 -7.19 -12.76
N PRO A 22 3.13 -6.64 -13.44
CA PRO A 22 1.81 -7.28 -13.51
C PRO A 22 1.81 -8.71 -14.06
N GLY A 23 2.84 -9.11 -14.83
CA GLY A 23 3.07 -10.47 -15.30
C GLY A 23 3.86 -11.35 -14.33
N GLN A 24 4.34 -10.81 -13.21
CA GLN A 24 4.95 -11.57 -12.13
C GLN A 24 3.88 -12.39 -11.40
N THR A 25 4.24 -13.61 -10.98
CA THR A 25 3.35 -14.52 -10.26
C THR A 25 3.28 -14.17 -8.78
N LEU A 26 2.19 -14.58 -8.13
CA LEU A 26 2.05 -14.45 -6.67
C LEU A 26 3.11 -15.29 -5.93
N ALA A 27 3.48 -16.46 -6.45
CA ALA A 27 4.51 -17.34 -5.91
C ALA A 27 5.88 -16.64 -5.81
N GLU A 28 6.24 -15.81 -6.78
CA GLU A 28 7.50 -15.05 -6.77
C GLU A 28 7.50 -13.93 -5.71
N LEU A 29 6.33 -13.46 -5.29
CA LEU A 29 6.20 -12.42 -4.26
C LEU A 29 6.08 -12.99 -2.84
N LEU A 30 5.78 -14.27 -2.70
CA LEU A 30 5.60 -14.93 -1.40
C LEU A 30 6.82 -14.83 -0.47
N PRO A 31 8.07 -15.06 -0.92
CA PRO A 31 9.23 -14.98 -0.03
C PRO A 31 9.40 -13.60 0.65
N PRO A 32 9.41 -12.45 -0.06
CA PRO A 32 9.51 -11.15 0.59
C PRO A 32 8.29 -10.81 1.46
N LEU A 33 7.09 -11.30 1.10
CA LEU A 33 5.90 -11.13 1.93
C LEU A 33 6.02 -11.89 3.26
N LEU A 34 6.37 -13.17 3.22
CA LEU A 34 6.54 -14.04 4.39
C LEU A 34 7.60 -13.49 5.34
N ALA A 35 8.74 -13.03 4.81
CA ALA A 35 9.79 -12.40 5.60
C ALA A 35 9.25 -11.21 6.42
N ARG A 36 8.30 -10.46 5.85
CA ARG A 36 7.79 -9.23 6.45
C ARG A 36 6.68 -9.43 7.49
N VAL A 37 5.77 -10.37 7.27
CA VAL A 37 4.64 -10.63 8.20
C VAL A 37 4.94 -11.70 9.25
N ARG A 38 5.78 -12.70 8.91
CA ARG A 38 6.18 -13.76 9.85
C ARG A 38 7.52 -13.51 10.54
N GLY A 39 8.23 -12.43 10.19
CA GLY A 39 9.54 -12.10 10.78
C GLY A 39 10.64 -13.07 10.36
N ALA A 40 10.46 -13.76 9.23
CA ALA A 40 11.40 -14.74 8.70
C ALA A 40 12.52 -14.06 7.88
N GLN A 41 13.10 -12.97 8.41
CA GLN A 41 14.19 -12.27 7.75
C GLN A 41 15.40 -13.20 7.61
N GLY A 42 15.77 -13.51 6.36
CA GLY A 42 16.90 -14.41 6.05
C GLY A 42 16.56 -15.90 5.94
N ALA A 43 15.30 -16.30 6.10
CA ALA A 43 14.90 -17.68 5.83
C ALA A 43 14.67 -17.89 4.31
N GLU A 44 15.38 -18.84 3.71
CA GLU A 44 15.08 -19.28 2.35
C GLU A 44 13.72 -20.00 2.33
N VAL A 45 12.76 -19.42 1.62
CA VAL A 45 11.49 -20.08 1.34
C VAL A 45 11.69 -21.00 0.14
N HIS A 46 11.55 -22.31 0.36
CA HIS A 46 11.67 -23.28 -0.73
C HIS A 46 10.59 -23.02 -1.82
N PRO A 47 10.92 -23.04 -3.12
CA PRO A 47 9.97 -22.72 -4.20
C PRO A 47 8.70 -23.57 -4.19
N ALA A 48 8.84 -24.87 -3.89
CA ALA A 48 7.68 -25.77 -3.78
C ALA A 48 6.76 -25.44 -2.59
N PHE A 49 7.28 -24.82 -1.53
CA PHE A 49 6.46 -24.34 -0.43
C PHE A 49 5.68 -23.09 -0.86
N ALA A 50 6.35 -22.12 -1.50
CA ALA A 50 5.71 -20.92 -2.02
C ALA A 50 4.57 -21.25 -3.00
N ALA A 51 4.82 -22.16 -3.95
CA ALA A 51 3.83 -22.58 -4.95
C ALA A 51 2.58 -23.24 -4.35
N ARG A 52 2.67 -23.85 -3.16
CA ARG A 52 1.54 -24.49 -2.47
C ARG A 52 0.99 -23.67 -1.31
N THR A 53 1.56 -22.51 -1.03
CA THR A 53 1.07 -21.67 0.06
C THR A 53 -0.28 -21.10 -0.37
N PRO A 54 -1.35 -21.37 0.38
CA PRO A 54 -2.66 -20.88 0.01
C PRO A 54 -2.68 -19.36 0.13
N LEU A 55 -3.29 -18.71 -0.86
CA LEU A 55 -3.29 -17.27 -1.01
C LEU A 55 -4.72 -16.81 -1.27
N TRP A 56 -5.06 -15.65 -0.69
CA TRP A 56 -6.31 -14.97 -0.96
C TRP A 56 -6.04 -13.54 -1.39
N VAL A 57 -6.76 -13.08 -2.40
CA VAL A 57 -6.80 -11.69 -2.84
C VAL A 57 -8.20 -11.15 -2.54
N ASP A 58 -8.28 -10.13 -1.68
CA ASP A 58 -9.54 -9.50 -1.28
C ASP A 58 -10.58 -10.52 -0.78
N GLY A 59 -10.11 -11.56 -0.09
CA GLY A 59 -10.92 -12.64 0.49
C GLY A 59 -11.23 -13.81 -0.46
N ALA A 60 -10.90 -13.71 -1.75
CA ALA A 60 -11.08 -14.80 -2.70
C ALA A 60 -9.81 -15.66 -2.80
N SER A 61 -9.96 -16.99 -2.72
CA SER A 61 -8.83 -17.92 -2.90
C SER A 61 -8.28 -17.82 -4.31
N VAL A 62 -6.95 -17.73 -4.45
CA VAL A 62 -6.25 -17.63 -5.72
C VAL A 62 -5.08 -18.62 -5.78
N ASP A 63 -4.82 -19.13 -6.97
CA ASP A 63 -3.64 -19.95 -7.24
C ASP A 63 -2.38 -19.07 -7.25
N ALA A 64 -1.34 -19.49 -6.51
CA ALA A 64 -0.06 -18.80 -6.45
C ALA A 64 0.67 -18.73 -7.81
N ALA A 65 0.35 -19.66 -8.73
CA ALA A 65 0.89 -19.66 -10.09
C ALA A 65 0.29 -18.56 -10.99
N ARG A 66 -0.82 -17.92 -10.59
CA ARG A 66 -1.40 -16.81 -11.36
C ARG A 66 -0.53 -15.57 -11.26
N THR A 67 -0.50 -14.82 -12.36
CA THR A 67 0.09 -13.48 -12.38
C THR A 67 -0.71 -12.52 -11.52
N LEU A 68 -0.08 -11.44 -11.04
CA LEU A 68 -0.75 -10.35 -10.32
C LEU A 68 -2.00 -9.85 -11.06
N ARG A 69 -1.90 -9.72 -12.39
CA ARG A 69 -3.01 -9.28 -13.23
C ARG A 69 -4.17 -10.29 -13.25
N GLU A 70 -3.87 -11.56 -13.42
CA GLU A 70 -4.89 -12.64 -13.48
C GLU A 70 -5.54 -12.90 -12.14
N ALA A 71 -4.78 -12.73 -11.05
CA ALA A 71 -5.29 -12.79 -9.69
C ALA A 71 -6.11 -11.55 -9.30
N GLY A 72 -6.20 -10.55 -10.18
CA GLY A 72 -7.00 -9.35 -9.96
C GLY A 72 -6.43 -8.42 -8.89
N VAL A 73 -5.14 -8.55 -8.56
CA VAL A 73 -4.46 -7.66 -7.61
C VAL A 73 -4.52 -6.24 -8.13
N ARG A 74 -4.84 -5.30 -7.24
CA ARG A 74 -4.93 -3.86 -7.50
C ARG A 74 -4.20 -3.10 -6.40
N PRO A 75 -3.88 -1.82 -6.63
CA PRO A 75 -3.47 -0.95 -5.53
C PRO A 75 -4.43 -1.04 -4.34
N GLY A 76 -3.81 -1.41 -3.23
CA GLY A 76 -4.28 -1.74 -1.91
C GLY A 76 -5.22 -2.95 -1.81
N SER A 77 -5.12 -3.92 -2.70
CA SER A 77 -5.69 -5.25 -2.46
C SER A 77 -5.14 -5.84 -1.16
N VAL A 78 -5.93 -6.70 -0.52
CA VAL A 78 -5.51 -7.51 0.63
C VAL A 78 -5.00 -8.85 0.15
N LEU A 79 -3.75 -9.17 0.47
CA LEU A 79 -3.15 -10.47 0.27
C LEU A 79 -3.13 -11.23 1.61
N SER A 80 -3.92 -12.28 1.75
CA SER A 80 -3.88 -13.13 2.96
C SER A 80 -3.12 -14.42 2.68
N LEU A 81 -2.30 -14.86 3.64
CA LEU A 81 -1.57 -16.13 3.61
C LEU A 81 -2.21 -17.23 4.47
N ASP A 82 -3.25 -16.87 5.20
CA ASP A 82 -4.05 -17.78 6.02
C ASP A 82 -5.51 -17.68 5.59
N PRO A 83 -6.31 -18.75 5.79
CA PRO A 83 -7.74 -18.72 5.47
C PRO A 83 -8.40 -17.53 6.16
N PRO A 84 -9.19 -16.72 5.45
CA PRO A 84 -9.92 -15.64 6.10
C PRO A 84 -11.02 -16.22 7.00
N ASP A 85 -10.90 -16.07 8.33
CA ASP A 85 -11.97 -16.40 9.30
C ASP A 85 -13.27 -15.62 9.01
N ARG A 86 -13.13 -14.49 8.31
CA ARG A 86 -14.18 -13.69 7.69
C ARG A 86 -13.59 -13.09 6.41
N PRO A 87 -14.32 -13.01 5.28
CA PRO A 87 -13.81 -12.32 4.09
C PRO A 87 -13.29 -10.95 4.53
N ALA A 88 -11.99 -10.75 4.34
CA ALA A 88 -11.33 -9.50 4.66
C ALA A 88 -12.09 -8.40 3.92
N ALA A 89 -12.82 -7.55 4.64
CA ALA A 89 -13.31 -6.33 4.04
C ALA A 89 -12.06 -5.61 3.51
N PRO A 90 -12.03 -5.25 2.21
CA PRO A 90 -10.90 -4.51 1.68
C PRO A 90 -10.73 -3.25 2.54
N PRO A 91 -9.51 -2.91 2.96
CA PRO A 91 -9.26 -1.78 3.84
C PRO A 91 -9.89 -0.54 3.20
N THR A 92 -10.81 0.09 3.92
CA THR A 92 -11.58 1.22 3.43
C THR A 92 -10.75 2.48 3.55
N GLY A 93 -10.84 3.35 2.56
CA GLY A 93 -10.11 4.62 2.53
C GLY A 93 -10.20 5.25 1.15
N VAL A 94 -10.36 6.57 1.14
CA VAL A 94 -10.52 7.38 -0.09
C VAL A 94 -9.20 8.01 -0.55
N ALA A 95 -8.20 8.05 0.33
CA ALA A 95 -6.84 8.48 0.02
C ALA A 95 -5.81 7.48 0.58
N GLU A 96 -4.60 7.50 0.03
CA GLU A 96 -3.47 6.70 0.52
C GLU A 96 -2.33 7.63 0.95
N LEU A 97 -1.83 7.45 2.17
CA LEU A 97 -0.58 8.04 2.66
C LEU A 97 0.53 7.01 2.59
N ARG A 98 1.62 7.33 1.89
CA ARG A 98 2.74 6.41 1.70
C ARG A 98 3.99 6.99 2.33
N VAL A 99 4.65 6.22 3.19
CA VAL A 99 5.93 6.59 3.78
C VAL A 99 7.04 6.15 2.82
N VAL A 100 7.62 7.10 2.10
CA VAL A 100 8.57 6.82 1.01
C VAL A 100 10.03 6.81 1.44
N GLY A 101 10.34 7.32 2.64
CA GLY A 101 11.69 7.39 3.20
C GLY A 101 11.63 7.58 4.73
N GLY A 102 12.79 7.45 5.39
CA GLY A 102 12.88 7.57 6.86
C GLY A 102 12.36 6.37 7.64
N HIS A 103 12.14 6.54 8.95
CA HIS A 103 11.63 5.49 9.81
C HIS A 103 10.20 5.13 9.43
N GLY A 104 9.97 3.83 9.16
CA GLY A 104 8.67 3.37 8.66
C GLY A 104 8.50 3.43 7.14
N ALA A 105 9.58 3.68 6.38
CA ALA A 105 9.56 3.56 4.92
C ALA A 105 8.95 2.24 4.43
N GLY A 106 8.18 2.34 3.33
CA GLY A 106 7.46 1.22 2.74
C GLY A 106 6.08 0.96 3.34
N ARG A 107 5.73 1.61 4.46
CA ARG A 107 4.38 1.57 5.01
C ARG A 107 3.41 2.37 4.14
N VAL A 108 2.20 1.84 3.98
CA VAL A 108 1.11 2.50 3.28
C VAL A 108 -0.10 2.54 4.19
N HIS A 109 -0.78 3.66 4.29
CA HIS A 109 -1.95 3.81 5.13
C HIS A 109 -3.10 4.33 4.29
N ARG A 110 -4.25 3.66 4.37
CA ARG A 110 -5.48 4.10 3.72
C ARG A 110 -6.23 5.02 4.69
N LEU A 111 -6.50 6.24 4.25
CA LEU A 111 -7.15 7.26 5.05
C LEU A 111 -8.67 7.23 4.78
N PRO A 112 -9.51 7.09 5.82
CA PRO A 112 -10.94 7.28 5.69
C PRO A 112 -11.28 8.77 5.48
N LEU A 113 -12.54 9.05 5.22
CA LEU A 113 -13.05 10.41 5.30
C LEU A 113 -12.90 10.96 6.72
N GLY A 114 -12.68 12.27 6.83
CA GLY A 114 -12.44 12.94 8.11
C GLY A 114 -10.96 13.10 8.42
N THR A 115 -10.62 13.29 9.69
CA THR A 115 -9.26 13.62 10.13
C THR A 115 -8.56 12.41 10.73
N THR A 116 -7.35 12.14 10.26
CA THR A 116 -6.43 11.14 10.78
C THR A 116 -5.21 11.84 11.39
N LEU A 117 -4.91 11.55 12.65
CA LEU A 117 -3.67 12.00 13.30
C LEU A 117 -2.53 11.04 12.97
N VAL A 118 -1.37 11.60 12.63
CA VAL A 118 -0.16 10.88 12.23
C VAL A 118 0.97 11.28 13.18
N GLY A 119 1.72 10.32 13.74
CA GLY A 119 2.83 10.61 14.65
C GLY A 119 3.40 9.35 15.30
N CYS A 120 4.24 9.47 16.32
CA CYS A 120 4.79 8.32 17.04
C CYS A 120 3.91 7.95 18.24
N GLY A 121 2.95 7.05 18.03
CA GLY A 121 1.94 6.69 19.02
C GLY A 121 0.57 7.36 18.80
N ALA A 122 0.37 8.05 17.68
CA ALA A 122 -0.92 8.62 17.30
C ALA A 122 -2.03 7.56 17.25
N THR A 123 -3.23 7.96 17.63
CA THR A 123 -4.42 7.09 17.61
C THR A 123 -4.90 6.74 16.19
N GLY A 124 -4.57 7.57 15.21
CA GLY A 124 -4.89 7.33 13.80
C GLY A 124 -3.83 6.46 13.11
N LEU A 125 -2.64 7.04 12.91
CA LEU A 125 -1.53 6.42 12.19
C LEU A 125 -0.24 6.59 12.97
N SER A 126 0.25 5.49 13.54
CA SER A 126 1.50 5.48 14.29
C SER A 126 2.70 5.12 13.39
N LEU A 127 3.68 6.01 13.32
CA LEU A 127 4.98 5.78 12.68
C LEU A 127 6.02 5.36 13.72
N PRO A 128 6.93 4.42 13.40
CA PRO A 128 7.97 3.96 14.32
C PRO A 128 9.17 4.93 14.35
N ASP A 129 8.91 6.23 14.47
CA ASP A 129 9.94 7.27 14.52
C ASP A 129 9.95 7.94 15.88
N LEU A 130 10.92 7.58 16.73
CA LEU A 130 11.02 8.12 18.09
C LEU A 130 11.35 9.62 18.13
N GLN A 131 11.71 10.22 17.00
CA GLN A 131 11.94 11.66 16.89
C GLN A 131 10.65 12.44 16.58
N LEU A 132 9.57 11.76 16.20
CA LEU A 132 8.28 12.39 16.01
C LEU A 132 7.52 12.49 17.33
N PRO A 133 6.78 13.60 17.57
CA PRO A 133 5.82 13.68 18.66
C PRO A 133 4.68 12.66 18.46
N ALA A 134 3.92 12.45 19.53
CA ALA A 134 2.77 11.53 19.52
C ALA A 134 1.79 11.86 18.40
N ASP A 135 1.46 13.15 18.26
CA ASP A 135 0.71 13.70 17.13
C ASP A 135 1.61 14.70 16.40
N ALA A 136 2.00 14.38 15.17
CA ALA A 136 2.91 15.16 14.34
C ALA A 136 2.17 15.92 13.22
N LEU A 137 1.23 15.24 12.55
CA LEU A 137 0.42 15.81 11.47
C LEU A 137 -1.05 15.45 11.67
N ALA A 138 -1.94 16.32 11.24
CA ALA A 138 -3.35 16.02 11.02
C ALA A 138 -3.61 16.00 9.51
N VAL A 139 -4.09 14.86 9.00
CA VAL A 139 -4.46 14.68 7.60
C VAL A 139 -5.97 14.55 7.49
N THR A 140 -6.62 15.51 6.84
CA THR A 140 -8.06 15.52 6.64
C THR A 140 -8.40 15.15 5.21
N VAL A 141 -9.26 14.15 5.02
CA VAL A 141 -9.79 13.79 3.70
C VAL A 141 -11.26 14.18 3.62
N ALA A 142 -11.56 15.11 2.73
CA ALA A 142 -12.92 15.59 2.48
C ALA A 142 -13.70 14.63 1.54
N PRO A 143 -15.05 14.67 1.56
CA PRO A 143 -15.90 13.81 0.72
C PRO A 143 -15.68 13.95 -0.79
N ASP A 144 -15.19 15.11 -1.24
CA ASP A 144 -14.80 15.40 -2.62
C ASP A 144 -13.42 14.84 -3.00
N GLY A 145 -12.72 14.20 -2.05
CA GLY A 145 -11.39 13.63 -2.23
C GLY A 145 -10.26 14.63 -2.03
N VAL A 146 -10.54 15.89 -1.64
CA VAL A 146 -9.50 16.85 -1.27
C VAL A 146 -8.81 16.40 0.02
N VAL A 147 -7.49 16.33 -0.02
CA VAL A 147 -6.67 15.96 1.13
C VAL A 147 -5.99 17.22 1.65
N ARG A 148 -6.16 17.52 2.94
CA ARG A 148 -5.51 18.63 3.62
C ARG A 148 -4.56 18.12 4.68
N VAL A 149 -3.37 18.71 4.76
CA VAL A 149 -2.37 18.36 5.79
C VAL A 149 -2.12 19.59 6.66
N ARG A 150 -2.03 19.37 7.96
CA ARG A 150 -1.69 20.40 8.94
C ARG A 150 -0.65 19.87 9.90
N GLU A 151 0.37 20.68 10.18
CA GLU A 151 1.36 20.40 11.21
C GLU A 151 0.76 20.53 12.63
N VAL A 152 1.18 19.66 13.55
CA VAL A 152 1.01 19.89 14.99
C VAL A 152 2.15 20.79 15.50
N PRO A 153 1.86 21.87 16.25
CA PRO A 153 2.82 22.97 16.47
C PRO A 153 4.22 22.55 16.93
N GLY A 154 5.25 23.04 16.22
CA GLY A 154 6.65 23.02 16.68
C GLY A 154 7.52 21.92 16.09
N LEU A 155 7.03 21.21 15.07
CA LEU A 155 7.74 20.13 14.39
C LEU A 155 8.54 20.63 13.17
N GLY A 156 7.99 21.60 12.43
CA GLY A 156 8.43 22.01 11.11
C GLY A 156 8.15 20.93 10.06
N ALA A 157 7.14 21.14 9.22
CA ALA A 157 6.85 20.26 8.08
C ALA A 157 6.99 21.01 6.74
N VAL A 158 7.19 20.26 5.66
CA VAL A 158 7.20 20.77 4.28
C VAL A 158 6.21 19.99 3.42
N LEU A 159 5.56 20.66 2.48
CA LEU A 159 4.70 20.08 1.47
C LEU A 159 5.10 20.65 0.10
N ALA A 160 5.41 19.77 -0.85
CA ALA A 160 5.90 20.16 -2.18
C ALA A 160 7.08 21.14 -2.13
N ASP A 161 8.05 20.86 -1.24
CA ASP A 161 9.24 21.67 -0.97
C ASP A 161 8.97 23.07 -0.37
N GLU A 162 7.71 23.37 -0.02
CA GLU A 162 7.34 24.60 0.67
C GLU A 162 7.04 24.33 2.15
N PRO A 163 7.42 25.24 3.07
CA PRO A 163 7.05 25.11 4.48
C PRO A 163 5.53 24.97 4.63
N LEU A 164 5.11 23.94 5.36
CA LEU A 164 3.72 23.74 5.69
C LEU A 164 3.33 24.79 6.74
N GLU A 165 2.64 25.84 6.32
CA GLU A 165 2.11 26.82 7.25
C GLU A 165 1.08 26.17 8.20
N ARG A 166 0.80 26.83 9.33
CA ARG A 166 -0.16 26.31 10.33
C ARG A 166 -1.60 26.19 9.80
N ALA A 167 -1.88 26.78 8.64
CA ALA A 167 -3.14 26.61 7.92
C ALA A 167 -3.15 25.29 7.14
N PRO A 168 -4.31 24.63 6.98
CA PRO A 168 -4.38 23.40 6.22
C PRO A 168 -3.97 23.65 4.77
N ALA A 169 -2.91 22.99 4.32
CA ALA A 169 -2.51 23.03 2.91
C ALA A 169 -3.17 21.86 2.16
N GLU A 170 -3.65 22.15 0.96
CA GLU A 170 -4.22 21.12 0.09
C GLU A 170 -3.13 20.36 -0.64
N VAL A 171 -3.28 19.04 -0.67
CA VAL A 171 -2.38 18.15 -1.39
C VAL A 171 -2.96 17.93 -2.76
N GLU A 172 -2.21 18.34 -3.79
CA GLU A 172 -2.59 18.02 -5.16
C GLU A 172 -2.50 16.50 -5.37
N PRO A 173 -3.55 15.84 -5.88
CA PRO A 173 -3.51 14.40 -6.09
C PRO A 173 -2.40 14.03 -7.07
N ALA A 174 -1.58 13.05 -6.70
CA ALA A 174 -0.50 12.59 -7.56
C ALA A 174 -1.02 12.28 -8.98
N PRO A 175 -0.31 12.71 -10.05
CA PRO A 175 -0.79 12.57 -11.41
C PRO A 175 -1.09 11.11 -11.72
N ARG A 176 -2.36 10.83 -12.06
CA ARG A 176 -2.78 9.50 -12.52
C ARG A 176 -2.01 9.18 -13.79
N ARG A 177 -1.02 8.28 -13.72
CA ARG A 177 -0.26 7.86 -14.90
C ARG A 177 -1.21 7.26 -15.94
N GLY A 178 -1.57 8.06 -16.93
CA GLY A 178 -2.50 7.70 -17.99
C GLY A 178 -2.02 6.48 -18.76
N ARG A 179 -2.95 5.55 -19.02
CA ARG A 179 -2.77 4.45 -19.97
C ARG A 179 -2.33 5.04 -21.31
N ARG A 180 -1.06 4.87 -21.67
CA ARG A 180 -0.64 5.02 -23.08
C ARG A 180 -1.42 3.98 -23.89
N ARG A 181 -2.49 4.44 -24.54
CA ARG A 181 -3.15 3.69 -25.63
C ARG A 181 -2.10 3.51 -26.72
N ARG A 182 -1.38 2.40 -26.70
CA ARG A 182 -0.68 1.92 -27.89
C ARG A 182 -1.78 1.59 -28.90
N ARG A 183 -2.00 2.49 -29.87
CA ARG A 183 -2.67 2.12 -31.13
C ARG A 183 -1.85 0.97 -31.71
N ARG A 184 -2.41 -0.24 -31.63
CA ARG A 184 -2.01 -1.37 -32.48
C ARG A 184 -2.24 -0.92 -33.92
N ALA A 185 -1.18 -0.68 -34.67
CA ALA A 185 -1.22 -0.94 -36.10
C ALA A 185 -1.23 -2.47 -36.24
N ALA A 186 -2.41 -3.03 -36.47
CA ALA A 186 -2.55 -4.41 -36.91
C ALA A 186 -2.35 -4.43 -38.43
N ALA A 187 -1.61 -5.44 -38.87
CA ALA A 187 -1.25 -5.76 -40.23
C ALA A 187 -2.44 -6.21 -41.10
N ALA A 188 -2.29 -6.01 -42.40
CA ALA A 188 -2.74 -6.84 -43.54
C ALA A 188 -2.12 -6.15 -44.78
N GLU A 189 -1.07 -6.64 -45.44
CA GLU A 189 -0.92 -7.90 -46.19
C GLU A 189 -2.06 -8.11 -47.21
N ALA A 190 -1.81 -7.74 -48.48
CA ALA A 190 -2.32 -8.37 -49.71
C ALA A 190 -1.96 -7.51 -50.95
N ALA A 191 -0.81 -7.82 -51.58
CA ALA A 191 -0.53 -7.81 -53.03
C ALA A 191 0.99 -7.78 -53.26
#